data_AF-A0A8S0U466-F1
#
_entry.id   AF-A0A8S0U466-F1
#
_cell.length_a   1.000
_cell.length_b   1.000
_cell.length_c   1.000
_cell.angle_alpha   90.00
_cell.angle_beta   90.00
_cell.angle_gamma   90.00
#
_symmetry.space_group_name_H-M   'P 1'
#
loop_
_entity.id
_entity.type
_entity.pdbx_description
1 polymer ?
#
loop_
_entity_poly.entity_id
_entity_poly.type
_entity_poly.pdbx_seq_one_letter_code
_entity_poly.pdbx_strand_id
1 'polypeptide(L)'
;MSDRLGLVATIKDRANEIYKKVEDQKSSRGRNQDAILAACLYIACRQEDKPRTVKVKAAQEAVQKSEESDIRRSPISIAAAIIYIVTQLSDDKKLLKDVSLATGVAEGTIRNSYKDLYPHLLKIIPNWYAQEEDLKNLCSP
;
A
#
# COMPACT_ATOMS: atom_id res chain seq x y z
N MET A 1 18.45 -4.47 5.87
CA MET A 1 17.28 -3.94 6.62
C MET A 1 16.10 -3.61 5.71
N SER A 2 16.32 -2.99 4.54
CA SER A 2 15.27 -2.54 3.63
C SER A 2 14.46 -3.65 2.95
N ASP A 3 15.06 -4.78 2.57
CA ASP A 3 14.34 -5.91 1.96
C ASP A 3 13.37 -6.61 2.92
N ARG A 4 13.73 -6.72 4.20
CA ARG A 4 12.84 -7.25 5.25
C ARG A 4 11.63 -6.35 5.52
N LEU A 5 11.73 -5.07 5.17
CA LEU A 5 10.68 -4.06 5.33
C LEU A 5 9.80 -3.92 4.07
N GLY A 6 10.06 -4.71 3.02
CA GLY A 6 9.27 -4.68 1.77
C GLY A 6 9.31 -3.33 1.05
N LEU A 7 10.38 -2.54 1.25
CA LEU A 7 10.46 -1.18 0.71
C LEU A 7 10.65 -1.18 -0.81
N VAL A 8 9.86 -0.33 -1.48
CA VAL A 8 9.98 -0.07 -2.93
C VAL A 8 11.39 0.42 -3.28
N ALA A 9 11.91 0.01 -4.44
CA ALA A 9 13.25 0.38 -4.92
C ALA A 9 13.52 1.88 -4.83
N THR A 10 12.53 2.72 -5.15
CA THR A 10 12.61 4.19 -5.05
C THR A 10 12.99 4.70 -3.66
N ILE A 11 12.49 4.07 -2.59
CA ILE A 11 12.85 4.44 -1.21
C ILE A 11 14.29 4.02 -0.90
N LYS A 12 14.74 2.88 -1.44
CA LYS A 12 16.13 2.41 -1.28
C LYS A 12 17.10 3.34 -2.01
N ASP A 13 16.78 3.72 -3.24
CA ASP A 13 17.57 4.64 -4.05
C ASP A 13 17.68 6.01 -3.36
N ARG A 14 16.56 6.53 -2.85
CA ARG A 14 16.54 7.79 -2.12
C ARG A 14 17.31 7.72 -0.80
N ALA A 15 17.20 6.61 -0.05
CA ALA A 15 17.98 6.41 1.18
C ALA A 15 19.49 6.38 0.88
N ASN A 16 19.90 5.76 -0.23
CA ASN A 16 21.30 5.74 -0.68
C ASN A 16 21.81 7.14 -1.08
N GLU A 17 20.99 7.94 -1.76
CA GLU A 17 21.36 9.34 -2.07
C GLU A 17 21.58 10.17 -0.82
N ILE A 18 20.69 10.03 0.18
CA ILE A 18 20.81 10.74 1.46
C ILE A 18 22.06 10.27 2.22
N TYR A 19 22.33 8.97 2.21
CA TYR A 19 23.51 8.39 2.85
C TYR A 19 24.81 8.92 2.24
N LYS A 20 24.93 8.96 0.90
CA LYS A 20 26.11 9.52 0.22
C LYS A 20 26.37 10.97 0.61
N LYS A 21 25.32 11.80 0.68
CA LYS A 21 25.43 13.20 1.12
C LYS A 21 25.98 13.32 2.55
N VAL A 22 25.63 12.38 3.43
CA VAL A 22 26.12 12.35 4.83
C VAL A 22 27.58 11.87 4.90
N GLU A 23 27.99 10.92 4.07
CA GLU A 23 29.40 10.48 3.97
C GLU A 23 30.31 11.56 3.39
N ASP A 24 29.89 12.25 2.35
CA ASP A 24 30.66 13.31 1.68
C ASP A 24 31.00 14.48 2.63
N GLN A 25 30.16 14.71 3.64
CA GLN A 25 30.40 15.75 4.65
C GLN A 25 31.52 15.41 5.65
N LYS A 26 32.16 14.23 5.56
CA LYS A 26 33.27 13.73 6.42
C LYS A 26 33.02 13.79 7.94
N SER A 27 31.82 14.19 8.37
CA SER A 27 31.38 14.38 9.76
C SER A 27 30.88 13.09 10.42
N SER A 28 30.84 11.98 9.67
CA SER A 28 30.35 10.67 10.09
C SER A 28 31.43 9.70 10.56
N ARG A 29 32.73 10.04 10.44
CA ARG A 29 33.83 9.18 10.92
C ARG A 29 33.70 8.95 12.43
N GLY A 30 33.45 7.69 12.83
CA GLY A 30 33.29 7.26 14.22
C GLY A 30 31.84 7.13 14.71
N ARG A 31 30.85 7.46 13.89
CA ARG A 31 29.42 7.25 14.22
C ARG A 31 28.98 5.85 13.81
N ASN A 32 27.99 5.31 14.51
CA ASN A 32 27.40 4.01 14.19
C ASN A 32 26.73 4.07 12.81
N GLN A 33 27.26 3.32 11.85
CA GLN A 33 26.76 3.32 10.48
C GLN A 33 25.34 2.76 10.37
N ASP A 34 24.97 1.78 11.20
CA ASP A 34 23.60 1.24 11.22
C ASP A 34 22.60 2.31 11.66
N ALA A 35 22.97 3.17 12.60
CA ALA A 35 22.13 4.28 13.05
C ALA A 35 21.96 5.34 11.94
N ILE A 36 23.02 5.63 11.18
CA ILE A 36 22.97 6.55 10.04
C ILE A 36 22.10 5.97 8.93
N LEU A 37 22.27 4.69 8.58
CA LEU A 37 21.47 4.01 7.57
C LEU A 37 19.99 3.98 7.96
N ALA A 38 19.68 3.68 9.23
CA ALA A 38 18.31 3.73 9.75
C ALA A 38 17.69 5.13 9.66
N ALA A 39 18.46 6.18 10.00
CA ALA A 39 18.00 7.56 9.87
C ALA A 39 17.78 7.98 8.41
N CYS A 40 18.68 7.62 7.50
CA CYS A 40 18.54 7.88 6.06
C CYS A 40 17.30 7.17 5.49
N LEU A 41 17.07 5.92 5.91
CA LEU A 41 15.90 5.15 5.52
C LEU A 41 14.60 5.79 6.01
N TYR A 42 14.58 6.26 7.26
CA TYR A 42 13.44 6.96 7.83
C TYR A 42 13.13 8.26 7.07
N ILE A 43 14.15 9.06 6.77
CA ILE A 43 14.00 10.32 6.01
C ILE A 43 13.52 10.03 4.59
N ALA A 44 14.09 9.04 3.90
CA ALA A 44 13.64 8.63 2.57
C ALA A 44 12.17 8.19 2.56
N CYS A 45 11.76 7.39 3.56
CA CYS A 45 10.38 6.98 3.74
C CYS A 45 9.42 8.15 4.03
N ARG A 46 9.93 9.27 4.59
CA ARG A 46 9.17 10.49 4.85
C ARG A 46 9.09 11.41 3.65
N GLN A 47 10.18 11.51 2.88
CA GLN A 47 10.26 12.40 1.73
C GLN A 47 9.51 11.89 0.52
N GLU A 48 9.41 10.56 0.36
CA GLU A 48 8.87 10.01 -0.88
C GLU A 48 7.34 10.10 -1.00
N ASP A 49 6.57 10.41 0.07
CA ASP A 49 5.08 10.45 0.10
C ASP A 49 4.37 9.35 -0.73
N LYS A 50 5.09 8.25 -0.98
CA LYS A 50 4.73 7.22 -1.93
C LYS A 50 4.38 5.95 -1.17
N PRO A 51 3.47 5.14 -1.73
CA PRO A 51 3.10 3.86 -1.17
C PRO A 51 4.33 3.01 -0.87
N ARG A 52 4.53 2.67 0.41
CA ARG A 52 5.71 1.90 0.86
C ARG A 52 5.75 0.46 0.33
N THR A 53 4.64 -0.07 -0.16
CA THR A 53 4.53 -1.44 -0.69
C THR A 53 3.68 -1.47 -1.97
N VAL A 54 3.88 -2.52 -2.78
CA VAL A 54 3.07 -2.77 -3.99
C VAL A 54 1.57 -2.82 -3.69
N LYS A 55 1.19 -3.34 -2.52
CA LYS A 55 -0.20 -3.37 -2.03
C LYS A 55 -0.77 -1.97 -1.86
N VAL A 56 -0.04 -1.10 -1.17
CA VAL A 56 -0.49 0.29 -0.94
C VAL A 56 -0.59 1.03 -2.28
N LYS A 57 0.34 0.79 -3.21
CA LYS A 57 0.29 1.40 -4.54
C LYS A 57 -0.94 0.96 -5.33
N ALA A 58 -1.21 -0.34 -5.34
CA ALA A 58 -2.39 -0.89 -6.01
C ALA A 58 -3.69 -0.36 -5.38
N ALA A 59 -3.76 -0.29 -4.05
CA ALA A 59 -4.92 0.24 -3.34
C ALA A 59 -5.13 1.74 -3.63
N GLN A 60 -4.08 2.56 -3.65
CA GLN A 60 -4.20 3.99 -3.99
C GLN A 60 -4.70 4.20 -5.42
N GLU A 61 -4.14 3.49 -6.39
CA GLU A 61 -4.57 3.57 -7.78
C GLU A 61 -6.02 3.10 -7.95
N ALA A 62 -6.40 2.02 -7.26
CA ALA A 62 -7.76 1.51 -7.24
C ALA A 62 -8.74 2.52 -6.61
N VAL A 63 -8.40 3.16 -5.49
CA VAL A 63 -9.24 4.21 -4.90
C VAL A 63 -9.45 5.34 -5.90
N GLN A 64 -8.38 5.83 -6.54
CA GLN A 64 -8.47 6.91 -7.53
C GLN A 64 -9.37 6.53 -8.72
N LYS A 65 -9.25 5.30 -9.24
CA LYS A 65 -10.11 4.80 -10.34
C LYS A 65 -11.57 4.60 -9.91
N SER A 66 -11.81 4.30 -8.63
CA SER A 66 -13.17 4.12 -8.11
C SER A 66 -13.94 5.45 -8.00
N GLU A 67 -13.26 6.59 -7.93
CA GLU A 67 -13.90 7.93 -7.91
C GLU A 67 -14.65 8.26 -9.22
N GLU A 68 -14.25 7.63 -10.33
CA GLU A 68 -14.94 7.75 -11.62
C GLU A 68 -16.19 6.86 -11.73
N SER A 69 -16.48 6.05 -10.71
CA SER A 69 -17.60 5.11 -10.70
C SER A 69 -18.72 5.65 -9.81
N ASP A 70 -19.97 5.54 -10.24
CA ASP A 70 -21.17 5.97 -9.50
C ASP A 70 -21.50 5.08 -8.27
N ILE A 71 -20.54 4.89 -7.37
CA ILE A 71 -20.68 4.09 -6.16
C ILE A 71 -21.20 4.98 -5.04
N ARG A 72 -22.44 4.73 -4.60
CA ARG A 72 -23.09 5.50 -3.51
C ARG A 72 -22.61 5.08 -2.12
N ARG A 73 -21.31 5.20 -1.86
CA ARG A 73 -20.67 4.92 -0.56
C ARG A 73 -19.75 6.06 -0.16
N SER A 74 -19.49 6.19 1.14
CA SER A 74 -18.52 7.17 1.63
C SER A 74 -17.10 6.78 1.17
N PRO A 75 -16.21 7.76 0.90
CA PRO A 75 -14.84 7.49 0.45
C PRO A 75 -14.06 6.56 1.37
N ILE A 76 -14.27 6.67 2.69
CA ILE A 76 -13.62 5.80 3.69
C ILE A 76 -14.09 4.34 3.59
N SER A 77 -15.37 4.11 3.26
CA SER A 77 -15.90 2.75 3.10
C SER A 77 -15.37 2.10 1.82
N ILE A 78 -15.26 2.89 0.74
CA ILE A 78 -14.67 2.46 -0.53
C ILE A 78 -13.19 2.11 -0.32
N ALA A 79 -12.42 2.99 0.34
CA ALA A 79 -11.03 2.74 0.66
C ALA A 79 -10.85 1.48 1.51
N ALA A 80 -11.66 1.27 2.56
CA ALA A 80 -11.59 0.07 3.39
C ALA A 80 -11.87 -1.21 2.59
N ALA A 81 -12.88 -1.20 1.70
CA ALA A 81 -13.18 -2.33 0.83
C ALA A 81 -12.06 -2.60 -0.19
N ILE A 82 -11.50 -1.57 -0.82
CA ILE A 82 -10.37 -1.72 -1.75
C ILE A 82 -9.14 -2.28 -1.04
N ILE A 83 -8.82 -1.80 0.16
CA ILE A 83 -7.73 -2.36 0.97
C ILE A 83 -7.96 -3.86 1.22
N TYR A 84 -9.17 -4.25 1.62
CA TYR A 84 -9.51 -5.65 1.82
C TYR A 84 -9.30 -6.46 0.55
N ILE A 85 -9.86 -6.03 -0.59
CA ILE A 85 -9.74 -6.71 -1.89
C ILE A 85 -8.27 -6.90 -2.28
N VAL A 86 -7.47 -5.83 -2.20
CA VAL A 86 -6.04 -5.85 -2.52
C VAL A 86 -5.28 -6.85 -1.64
N THR A 87 -5.62 -6.95 -0.35
CA THR A 87 -5.00 -7.94 0.53
C THR A 87 -5.43 -9.37 0.22
N GLN A 88 -6.66 -9.58 -0.24
CA GLN A 88 -7.15 -10.92 -0.63
C GLN A 88 -6.48 -11.44 -1.92
N LEU A 89 -5.99 -10.53 -2.76
CA LEU A 89 -5.19 -10.82 -3.96
C LEU A 89 -3.70 -11.05 -3.67
N SER A 90 -3.27 -10.87 -2.42
CA SER A 90 -1.89 -11.15 -1.98
C SER A 90 -1.79 -12.48 -1.24
N ASP A 91 -0.57 -13.00 -1.10
CA ASP A 91 -0.27 -14.13 -0.22
C ASP A 91 -0.53 -13.81 1.27
N ASP A 92 -0.33 -12.55 1.68
CA ASP A 92 -0.60 -12.05 3.03
C ASP A 92 -2.04 -11.53 3.16
N LYS A 93 -2.99 -12.46 3.14
CA LYS A 93 -4.42 -12.19 3.29
C LYS A 93 -4.72 -11.62 4.67
N LYS A 94 -5.51 -10.55 4.72
CA LYS A 94 -5.94 -9.93 5.99
C LYS A 94 -7.39 -10.29 6.28
N LEU A 95 -7.69 -10.51 7.56
CA LEU A 95 -9.06 -10.75 7.97
C LEU A 95 -9.86 -9.46 7.84
N LEU A 96 -11.15 -9.60 7.54
CA LEU A 96 -12.07 -8.46 7.48
C LEU A 96 -12.06 -7.66 8.80
N LYS A 97 -11.94 -8.37 9.93
CA LYS A 97 -11.80 -7.80 11.27
C LYS A 97 -10.57 -6.90 11.42
N ASP A 98 -9.44 -7.28 10.82
CA ASP A 98 -8.20 -6.50 10.90
C ASP A 98 -8.33 -5.18 10.12
N VAL A 99 -8.97 -5.24 8.95
CA VAL A 99 -9.26 -4.05 8.13
C VAL A 99 -10.26 -3.14 8.85
N SER A 100 -11.30 -3.71 9.44
CA SER A 100 -12.27 -3.00 10.27
C SER A 100 -11.59 -2.27 11.43
N LEU A 101 -10.73 -2.96 12.18
CA LEU A 101 -9.97 -2.37 13.29
C LEU A 101 -9.04 -1.24 12.83
N ALA A 102 -8.37 -1.39 11.70
CA ALA A 102 -7.43 -0.40 11.18
C ALA A 102 -8.11 0.84 10.59
N THR A 103 -9.29 0.69 9.99
CA THR A 103 -10.00 1.77 9.28
C THR A 103 -11.10 2.42 10.12
N GLY A 104 -11.57 1.75 11.18
CA GLY A 104 -12.73 2.16 11.96
C GLY A 104 -14.07 1.92 11.25
N VAL A 105 -14.08 1.24 10.11
CA VAL A 105 -15.29 0.94 9.34
C VAL A 105 -15.85 -0.42 9.75
N ALA A 106 -17.15 -0.50 10.05
CA ALA A 106 -17.79 -1.76 10.43
C ALA A 106 -17.67 -2.82 9.33
N GLU A 107 -17.45 -4.09 9.73
CA GLU A 107 -17.27 -5.22 8.80
C GLU A 107 -18.42 -5.38 7.79
N GLY A 108 -19.67 -5.17 8.24
CA GLY A 108 -20.84 -5.21 7.36
C GLY A 108 -20.81 -4.12 6.29
N THR A 109 -20.29 -2.93 6.63
CA THR A 109 -20.12 -1.82 5.67
C THR A 109 -19.02 -2.15 4.66
N ILE A 110 -17.88 -2.69 5.11
CA ILE A 110 -16.79 -3.12 4.22
C ILE A 110 -17.30 -4.19 3.24
N ARG A 111 -18.07 -5.17 3.72
CA ARG A 111 -18.65 -6.22 2.88
C ARG A 111 -19.63 -5.65 1.85
N ASN A 112 -20.51 -4.75 2.25
CA ASN A 112 -21.46 -4.12 1.32
C ASN A 112 -20.76 -3.26 0.28
N SER A 113 -19.75 -2.49 0.68
CA SER A 113 -18.92 -1.74 -0.27
C SER A 113 -18.16 -2.66 -1.22
N TYR A 114 -17.67 -3.81 -0.75
CA TYR A 114 -17.07 -4.82 -1.61
C TYR A 114 -18.08 -5.38 -2.63
N LYS A 115 -19.33 -5.67 -2.23
CA LYS A 115 -20.40 -6.07 -3.15
C LYS A 115 -20.63 -5.05 -4.26
N ASP A 116 -20.68 -3.78 -3.89
CA ASP A 116 -20.90 -2.68 -4.85
C ASP A 116 -19.70 -2.49 -5.80
N LEU A 117 -18.47 -2.77 -5.33
CA LEU A 117 -17.24 -2.71 -6.12
C LEU A 117 -17.04 -3.93 -7.03
N TYR A 118 -17.59 -5.09 -6.67
CA TYR A 118 -17.33 -6.38 -7.33
C TYR A 118 -17.54 -6.37 -8.86
N PRO A 119 -18.61 -5.76 -9.41
CA PRO A 119 -18.82 -5.69 -10.86
C PRO A 119 -17.77 -4.85 -11.60
N HIS A 120 -17.06 -3.98 -10.89
CA HIS A 120 -16.14 -2.99 -11.45
C HIS A 120 -14.66 -3.32 -11.19
N LEU A 121 -14.34 -4.45 -10.55
CA LEU A 121 -12.97 -4.76 -10.14
C LEU A 121 -11.97 -4.80 -11.29
N LEU A 122 -12.37 -5.30 -12.47
CA LEU A 122 -11.51 -5.32 -13.66
C LEU A 122 -11.11 -3.92 -14.14
N LYS A 123 -11.96 -2.93 -13.91
CA LYS A 123 -11.66 -1.52 -14.24
C LYS A 123 -10.84 -0.85 -13.13
N ILE A 124 -11.13 -1.18 -11.88
CA ILE A 124 -10.60 -0.49 -10.70
C ILE A 124 -9.21 -1.02 -10.32
N ILE A 125 -9.04 -2.34 -10.25
CA ILE A 125 -7.77 -2.96 -9.86
C ILE A 125 -6.79 -2.88 -11.02
N PRO A 126 -5.56 -2.38 -10.81
CA PRO A 126 -4.57 -2.34 -11.87
C PRO A 126 -4.15 -3.74 -12.34
N ASN A 127 -4.07 -3.92 -13.66
CA ASN A 127 -3.61 -5.15 -14.31
C ASN A 127 -2.15 -5.52 -13.98
N TRP A 128 -1.31 -4.55 -13.60
CA TRP A 128 0.06 -4.83 -13.16
C TRP A 128 0.10 -5.50 -11.78
N TYR A 129 -1.00 -5.42 -11.02
CA TYR A 129 -1.12 -5.98 -9.68
C TYR A 129 -1.84 -7.34 -9.67
N ALA A 130 -2.95 -7.48 -10.40
CA ALA A 130 -3.72 -8.72 -10.48
C ALA A 130 -4.31 -8.92 -11.88
N GLN A 131 -4.32 -10.16 -12.36
CA GLN A 131 -4.94 -10.54 -13.64
C GLN A 131 -6.43 -10.85 -13.45
N GLU A 132 -7.14 -10.99 -14.57
CA GLU A 132 -8.57 -11.32 -14.57
C GLU A 132 -8.87 -12.68 -13.90
N GLU A 133 -7.99 -13.69 -14.05
CA GLU A 133 -8.13 -14.96 -13.32
C GLU A 133 -8.07 -14.76 -11.79
N ASP A 134 -7.17 -13.91 -11.30
CA ASP A 134 -7.01 -13.67 -9.86
C ASP A 134 -8.27 -13.02 -9.26
N LEU A 135 -8.87 -12.11 -10.03
CA LEU A 135 -10.11 -11.42 -9.66
C LEU A 135 -11.32 -12.37 -9.66
N LYS A 136 -11.37 -13.35 -10.58
CA LYS A 136 -12.41 -14.40 -10.59
C LYS A 136 -12.27 -15.38 -9.44
N ASN A 137 -11.04 -15.57 -8.94
CA ASN A 137 -10.73 -16.43 -7.79
C ASN A 137 -11.02 -15.76 -6.44
N LEU A 138 -11.36 -14.47 -6.42
CA LEU A 138 -11.80 -13.82 -5.19
C LEU A 138 -13.10 -14.44 -4.69
N CYS A 139 -13.21 -14.61 -3.37
CA CYS A 139 -14.47 -15.03 -2.78
C CYS A 139 -15.53 -13.98 -3.11
N SER A 140 -16.63 -14.44 -3.74
CA SER A 140 -17.80 -13.62 -3.98
C SER A 140 -18.34 -13.12 -2.62
N PRO A 141 -18.60 -11.81 -2.47
CA PRO A 141 -18.97 -11.18 -1.19
C PRO A 141 -20.36 -11.51 -0.61
#